data_AF-A0A059DGI3-F1
#
_entry.id   AF-A0A059DGI3-F1
#
_cell.length_a   1.000
_cell.length_b   1.000
_cell.length_c   1.000
_cell.angle_alpha   90.00
_cell.angle_beta   90.00
_cell.angle_gamma   90.00
#
_symmetry.space_group_name_H-M   'P 1'
#
loop_
_entity.id
_entity.type
_entity.pdbx_description
1 polymer ?
#
loop_
_entity_poly.entity_id
_entity_poly.type
_entity_poly.pdbx_seq_one_letter_code
_entity_poly.pdbx_strand_id
1 'polypeptide(L)'
;MRSEVGSRRIGCEFGRNMLMKSEPPSLVDLCVRTVIDNLRYLGDVGGTDPQLLARILPHCTVDQLMHIEKSTKGRDLTPITDDLWKNFYEKEFGIRNTKLVNERMEDKGVSFRWSQLYEAKLKDIEQAQKKSLDRMKQRYKETDARKQSRQVRLCTKVPPSSNKRSFGGSYNVSYLKSNIMKKAKIEALKRGEKHCSHEEKCNPERLQYFSLDEATRAIQWRLCFVF
;
A
#
# COMPACT_ATOMS: atom_id res chain seq x y z
N MET A 1 -15.90 -51.62 24.64
CA MET A 1 -15.00 -51.90 23.50
C MET A 1 -14.53 -50.58 22.92
N ARG A 2 -13.29 -50.19 23.24
CA ARG A 2 -12.60 -49.03 22.67
C ARG A 2 -12.29 -49.30 21.20
N SER A 3 -12.41 -48.30 20.35
CA SER A 3 -11.75 -48.27 19.05
C SER A 3 -11.33 -46.84 18.77
N GLU A 4 -10.07 -46.56 19.15
CA GLU A 4 -9.34 -45.33 18.88
C GLU A 4 -8.89 -45.38 17.41
N VAL A 5 -9.37 -44.47 16.57
CA VAL A 5 -8.84 -44.30 15.21
C VAL A 5 -7.86 -43.13 15.26
N GLY A 6 -6.58 -43.48 15.35
CA GLY A 6 -5.46 -42.54 15.42
C GLY A 6 -5.29 -41.75 14.13
N SER A 7 -5.43 -40.43 14.23
CA SER A 7 -4.93 -39.48 13.23
C SER A 7 -3.40 -39.57 13.17
N ARG A 8 -2.92 -40.18 12.08
CA ARG A 8 -1.49 -40.23 11.74
C ARG A 8 -1.00 -38.81 11.44
N ARG A 9 -0.08 -38.35 12.28
CA ARG A 9 0.75 -37.16 12.03
C ARG A 9 1.55 -37.39 10.75
N ILE A 10 1.30 -36.58 9.73
CA ILE A 10 2.17 -36.47 8.56
C ILE A 10 3.40 -35.68 9.03
N GLY A 11 4.41 -36.41 9.50
CA GLY A 11 5.75 -35.86 9.65
C GLY A 11 6.34 -35.73 8.26
N CYS A 12 6.67 -34.51 7.84
CA CYS A 12 7.55 -34.28 6.71
C CYS A 12 8.95 -34.75 7.11
N GLU A 13 9.31 -35.95 6.67
CA GLU A 13 10.69 -36.43 6.71
C GLU A 13 11.53 -35.55 5.78
N PHE A 14 12.20 -34.55 6.35
CA PHE A 14 13.30 -33.87 5.68
C PHE A 14 14.42 -34.89 5.51
N GLY A 15 14.39 -35.56 4.35
CA GLY A 15 15.40 -36.49 3.90
C GLY A 15 16.78 -35.85 3.98
N ARG A 16 17.57 -36.29 4.97
CA ARG A 16 19.01 -36.05 4.99
C ARG A 16 19.60 -36.89 3.87
N ASN A 17 19.72 -36.32 2.68
CA ASN A 17 20.59 -36.85 1.63
C ASN A 17 22.05 -36.72 2.10
N MET A 18 22.48 -37.63 2.97
CA MET A 18 23.88 -37.84 3.32
C MET A 18 24.54 -38.54 2.12
N LEU A 19 25.10 -37.75 1.22
CA LEU A 19 26.12 -38.23 0.29
C LEU A 19 27.30 -38.70 1.15
N MET A 20 27.49 -40.03 1.21
CA MET A 20 28.51 -40.67 2.03
C MET A 20 29.91 -40.31 1.53
N LYS A 21 30.47 -39.20 2.03
CA LYS A 21 31.91 -39.02 2.18
C LYS A 21 32.28 -39.59 3.55
N SER A 22 32.95 -40.73 3.57
CA SER A 22 33.30 -41.50 4.76
C SER A 22 34.52 -40.93 5.50
N GLU A 23 34.61 -39.62 5.63
CA GLU A 23 35.57 -38.97 6.51
C GLU A 23 34.79 -38.28 7.62
N PRO A 24 35.18 -38.45 8.89
CA PRO A 24 34.53 -37.72 9.97
C PRO A 24 34.64 -36.23 9.67
N PRO A 25 33.54 -35.46 9.79
CA PRO A 25 33.56 -34.04 9.52
C PRO A 25 34.61 -33.36 10.40
N SER A 26 35.31 -32.37 9.84
CA SER A 26 36.28 -31.60 10.61
C SER A 26 35.57 -30.87 11.76
N LEU A 27 36.32 -30.52 12.80
CA LEU A 27 35.79 -29.70 13.90
C LEU A 27 35.19 -28.39 13.36
N VAL A 28 35.82 -27.79 12.36
CA VAL A 28 35.33 -26.57 11.72
C VAL A 28 33.97 -26.80 11.07
N ASP A 29 33.77 -27.91 10.35
CA ASP A 29 32.50 -28.20 9.69
C ASP A 29 31.38 -28.47 10.70
N LEU A 30 31.69 -29.12 11.82
CA LEU A 30 30.73 -29.30 12.93
C LEU A 30 30.31 -27.96 13.54
N CYS A 31 31.27 -27.05 13.76
CA CYS A 31 30.98 -25.71 14.26
C CYS A 31 30.13 -24.91 13.26
N VAL A 32 30.47 -24.94 11.97
CA VAL A 32 29.71 -24.24 10.93
C VAL A 32 28.27 -24.76 10.86
N ARG A 33 28.05 -26.08 10.90
CA ARG A 33 26.70 -26.67 10.95
C ARG A 33 25.92 -26.19 12.17
N THR A 34 26.56 -26.21 13.34
CA THR A 34 25.94 -25.76 14.58
C THR A 34 25.56 -24.29 14.52
N VAL A 35 26.39 -23.44 13.90
CA VAL A 35 26.06 -22.03 13.68
C VAL A 35 24.90 -21.87 12.70
N ILE A 36 24.87 -22.63 11.61
CA ILE A 36 23.76 -22.62 10.64
C ILE A 36 22.44 -22.99 11.31
N ASP A 37 22.43 -24.00 12.19
CA ASP A 37 21.23 -24.40 12.94
C ASP A 37 20.77 -23.33 13.95
N ASN A 38 21.67 -22.42 14.35
CA ASN A 38 21.45 -21.42 15.39
C ASN A 38 21.59 -19.96 14.89
N LEU A 39 21.40 -19.72 13.58
CA LEU A 39 21.57 -18.40 12.95
C LEU A 39 20.74 -17.29 13.60
N ARG A 40 19.60 -17.62 14.22
CA ARG A 40 18.74 -16.67 14.95
C ARG A 40 19.44 -15.97 16.13
N TYR A 41 20.53 -16.52 16.63
CA TYR A 41 21.31 -15.95 17.74
C TYR A 41 22.61 -15.28 17.26
N LEU A 42 22.85 -15.26 15.94
CA LEU A 42 24.04 -14.65 15.37
C LEU A 42 23.89 -13.12 15.41
N GLY A 43 24.84 -12.46 16.07
CA GLY A 43 24.87 -11.00 16.25
C GLY A 43 26.03 -10.35 15.51
N ASP A 44 26.94 -9.72 16.25
CA ASP A 44 28.16 -9.13 15.70
C ASP A 44 29.14 -10.21 15.23
N VAL A 45 29.53 -10.15 13.96
CA VAL A 45 30.48 -11.08 13.34
C VAL A 45 31.78 -10.41 12.91
N GLY A 46 32.04 -9.17 13.33
CA GLY A 46 33.21 -8.39 12.90
C GLY A 46 34.55 -9.07 13.15
N GLY A 47 34.67 -9.82 14.25
CA GLY A 47 35.88 -10.58 14.62
C GLY A 47 36.07 -11.92 13.91
N THR A 48 35.11 -12.37 13.10
CA THR A 48 35.16 -13.71 12.48
C THR A 48 35.93 -13.71 11.15
N ASP A 49 36.56 -14.83 10.81
CA ASP A 49 37.28 -14.97 9.55
C ASP A 49 36.33 -14.87 8.33
N PRO A 50 36.68 -14.10 7.28
CA PRO A 50 35.86 -13.96 6.06
C PRO A 50 35.52 -15.28 5.36
N GLN A 51 36.43 -16.28 5.38
CA GLN A 51 36.18 -17.55 4.71
C GLN A 51 35.12 -18.38 5.44
N LEU A 52 35.07 -18.28 6.77
CA LEU A 52 34.00 -18.89 7.57
C LEU A 52 32.67 -18.18 7.32
N LEU A 53 32.67 -16.86 7.27
CA LEU A 53 31.46 -16.08 6.96
C LEU A 53 30.91 -16.39 5.57
N ALA A 54 31.77 -16.57 4.57
CA ALA A 54 31.36 -16.98 3.23
C ALA A 54 30.66 -18.36 3.20
N ARG A 55 30.89 -19.23 4.19
CA ARG A 55 30.18 -20.51 4.32
C ARG A 55 28.87 -20.40 5.11
N ILE A 56 28.80 -19.51 6.09
CA ILE A 56 27.66 -19.40 7.01
C ILE A 56 26.57 -18.47 6.45
N LEU A 57 26.97 -17.28 5.98
CA LEU A 57 26.05 -16.22 5.56
C LEU A 57 25.10 -16.57 4.39
N PRO A 58 25.46 -17.43 3.41
CA PRO A 58 24.52 -17.84 2.37
C PRO A 58 23.29 -18.58 2.88
N HIS A 59 23.35 -19.14 4.08
CA HIS A 59 22.22 -19.86 4.70
C HIS A 59 21.30 -18.95 5.52
N CYS A 60 21.65 -17.66 5.68
CA CYS A 60 20.82 -16.70 6.40
C CYS A 60 19.54 -16.35 5.64
N THR A 61 18.49 -15.99 6.37
CA THR A 61 17.36 -15.25 5.80
C THR A 61 17.72 -13.77 5.64
N VAL A 62 16.93 -13.04 4.85
CA VAL A 62 17.14 -11.61 4.62
C VAL A 62 17.13 -10.82 5.94
N ASP A 63 16.16 -11.09 6.82
CA ASP A 63 16.04 -10.40 8.10
C ASP A 63 17.23 -10.68 9.02
N GLN A 64 17.74 -11.91 9.00
CA GLN A 64 18.94 -12.29 9.74
C GLN A 64 20.18 -11.56 9.21
N LEU A 65 20.36 -11.54 7.88
CA LEU A 65 21.49 -10.84 7.28
C LEU A 65 21.44 -9.33 7.58
N MET A 66 20.24 -8.73 7.48
CA MET A 66 20.02 -7.32 7.85
C MET A 66 20.32 -7.05 9.33
N HIS A 67 19.97 -7.98 10.22
CA HIS A 67 20.29 -7.86 11.64
C HIS A 67 21.79 -7.94 11.90
N ILE A 68 22.49 -8.89 11.27
CA ILE A 68 23.94 -9.07 11.39
C ILE A 68 24.68 -7.82 10.90
N GLU A 69 24.29 -7.26 9.76
CA GLU A 69 24.90 -6.02 9.25
C GLU A 69 24.66 -4.82 10.18
N LYS A 70 23.49 -4.73 10.81
CA LYS A 70 23.17 -3.64 11.78
C LYS A 70 23.89 -3.83 13.12
N SER A 71 24.12 -5.07 13.53
CA SER A 71 24.77 -5.42 14.81
C SER A 71 26.29 -5.39 14.72
N THR A 72 26.87 -5.63 13.55
CA THR A 72 28.32 -5.67 13.35
C THR A 72 28.91 -4.26 13.40
N LYS A 73 29.96 -4.07 14.21
CA LYS A 73 30.65 -2.78 14.36
C LYS A 73 32.12 -2.90 13.97
N GLY A 74 32.62 -1.92 13.22
CA GLY A 74 34.06 -1.76 12.97
C GLY A 74 34.65 -2.61 11.83
N ARG A 75 33.85 -3.36 11.07
CA ARG A 75 34.31 -4.09 9.88
C ARG A 75 33.28 -4.07 8.75
N ASP A 76 33.75 -3.80 7.54
CA ASP A 76 32.93 -3.82 6.34
C ASP A 76 32.75 -5.26 5.84
N LEU A 77 31.55 -5.81 5.99
CA LEU A 77 31.16 -7.15 5.49
C LEU A 77 30.77 -7.16 4.00
N THR A 78 30.71 -5.96 3.41
CA THR A 78 30.35 -5.72 2.01
C THR A 78 30.85 -6.74 1.00
N PRO A 79 32.14 -7.09 0.92
CA PRO A 79 32.63 -7.91 -0.18
C PRO A 79 32.00 -9.31 -0.20
N ILE A 80 31.47 -9.77 0.94
CA ILE A 80 30.74 -11.03 1.03
C ILE A 80 29.23 -10.77 0.92
N THR A 81 28.73 -9.70 1.54
CA THR A 81 27.29 -9.48 1.65
C THR A 81 26.65 -8.89 0.41
N ASP A 82 27.37 -8.12 -0.40
CA ASP A 82 26.79 -7.44 -1.57
C ASP A 82 26.28 -8.45 -2.63
N ASP A 83 27.04 -9.52 -2.87
CA ASP A 83 26.62 -10.64 -3.74
C ASP A 83 25.41 -11.40 -3.14
N LEU A 84 25.38 -11.58 -1.82
CA LEU A 84 24.24 -12.20 -1.14
C LEU A 84 22.98 -11.34 -1.27
N TRP A 85 23.09 -10.03 -1.08
CA TRP A 85 22.00 -9.09 -1.26
C TRP A 85 21.46 -9.08 -2.68
N LYS A 86 22.33 -9.17 -3.70
CA LYS A 86 21.92 -9.34 -5.09
C LYS A 86 21.10 -10.62 -5.30
N ASN A 87 21.55 -11.74 -4.73
CA ASN A 87 20.84 -13.01 -4.81
C ASN A 87 19.47 -12.97 -4.11
N PHE A 88 19.39 -12.32 -2.94
CA PHE A 88 18.11 -12.11 -2.25
C PHE A 88 17.16 -11.22 -3.06
N TYR A 89 17.67 -10.15 -3.66
CA TYR A 89 16.88 -9.28 -4.53
C TYR A 89 16.31 -10.05 -5.71
N GLU A 90 17.13 -10.87 -6.36
CA GLU A 90 16.70 -11.72 -7.48
C GLU A 90 15.67 -12.77 -7.05
N LYS A 91 15.82 -13.36 -5.87
CA LYS A 91 14.88 -14.35 -5.33
C LYS A 91 13.51 -13.74 -5.01
N GLU A 92 13.48 -12.57 -4.38
CA GLU A 92 12.23 -11.93 -3.93
C GLU A 92 11.54 -11.15 -5.05
N PHE A 93 12.29 -10.41 -5.87
CA PHE A 93 11.73 -9.53 -6.89
C PHE A 93 11.87 -10.08 -8.32
N GLY A 94 12.67 -11.13 -8.52
CA GLY A 94 12.88 -11.77 -9.81
C GLY A 94 13.99 -11.16 -10.65
N ILE A 95 14.56 -11.99 -11.52
CA ILE A 95 15.71 -11.70 -12.40
C ILE A 95 15.48 -10.45 -13.27
N ARG A 96 14.25 -10.25 -13.78
CA ARG A 96 13.92 -9.11 -14.64
C ARG A 96 14.11 -7.78 -13.92
N ASN A 97 13.71 -7.71 -12.65
CA ASN A 97 13.86 -6.49 -11.86
C ASN A 97 15.33 -6.23 -11.53
N THR A 98 16.11 -7.27 -11.21
CA THR A 98 17.56 -7.16 -10.98
C THR A 98 18.27 -6.60 -12.22
N LYS A 99 17.95 -7.10 -13.42
CA LYS A 99 18.51 -6.58 -14.68
C LYS A 99 18.16 -5.11 -14.91
N LEU A 100 16.89 -4.73 -14.74
CA LEU A 100 16.46 -3.33 -14.86
C LEU A 100 17.15 -2.40 -13.86
N VAL A 101 17.52 -2.89 -12.68
CA VAL A 101 18.26 -2.10 -11.69
C VAL A 101 19.71 -1.92 -12.13
N ASN A 102 20.36 -2.96 -12.66
CA ASN A 102 21.71 -2.86 -13.22
C ASN A 102 21.76 -1.91 -14.42
N GLU A 103 20.85 -2.06 -15.38
CA GLU A 103 20.75 -1.17 -16.55
C GLU A 103 20.60 0.29 -16.13
N ARG A 104 19.75 0.58 -15.14
CA ARG A 104 19.58 1.95 -14.62
C ARG A 104 20.80 2.48 -13.88
N MET A 105 21.53 1.62 -13.17
CA MET A 105 22.78 2.02 -12.52
C MET A 105 23.86 2.35 -13.55
N GLU A 106 23.94 1.56 -14.62
CA GLU A 106 24.85 1.78 -15.75
C GLU A 106 24.50 3.08 -16.50
N ASP A 107 23.23 3.29 -16.83
CA ASP A 107 22.74 4.49 -17.53
C ASP A 107 23.06 5.78 -16.78
N LYS A 108 23.01 5.73 -15.44
CA LYS A 108 23.28 6.89 -14.57
C LYS A 108 24.74 6.99 -14.14
N GLY A 109 25.55 5.96 -14.41
CA GLY A 109 26.92 5.87 -13.95
C GLY A 109 27.06 5.85 -12.43
N VAL A 110 26.08 5.31 -11.70
CA VAL A 110 26.09 5.27 -10.23
C VAL A 110 26.05 3.83 -9.74
N SER A 111 27.00 3.46 -8.88
CA SER A 111 26.99 2.19 -8.17
C SER A 111 26.40 2.35 -6.76
N PHE A 112 25.31 1.65 -6.48
CA PHE A 112 24.73 1.57 -5.14
C PHE A 112 24.93 0.18 -4.52
N ARG A 113 24.84 0.12 -3.20
CA ARG A 113 24.80 -1.14 -2.45
C ARG A 113 23.51 -1.88 -2.68
N TRP A 114 23.56 -3.20 -2.89
CA TRP A 114 22.36 -4.01 -3.05
C TRP A 114 21.46 -4.01 -1.81
N SER A 115 22.05 -3.90 -0.61
CA SER A 115 21.29 -3.75 0.64
C SER A 115 20.42 -2.49 0.67
N GLN A 116 20.97 -1.36 0.21
CA GLN A 116 20.24 -0.09 0.14
C GLN A 116 19.11 -0.14 -0.90
N LEU A 117 19.38 -0.76 -2.07
CA LEU A 117 18.39 -0.97 -3.12
C LEU A 117 17.23 -1.84 -2.62
N TYR A 118 17.54 -2.87 -1.85
CA TYR A 118 16.55 -3.74 -1.24
C TYR A 118 15.67 -2.98 -0.22
N GLU A 119 16.27 -2.25 0.72
CA GLU A 119 15.51 -1.45 1.70
C GLU A 119 14.63 -0.38 1.03
N ALA A 120 15.15 0.31 0.01
CA ALA A 120 14.39 1.29 -0.75
C ALA A 120 13.19 0.65 -1.45
N LYS A 121 13.39 -0.53 -2.06
CA LYS A 121 12.33 -1.26 -2.75
C LYS A 121 11.22 -1.71 -1.79
N LEU A 122 11.58 -2.16 -0.58
CA LEU A 122 10.60 -2.51 0.45
C LEU A 122 9.73 -1.31 0.86
N LYS A 123 10.35 -0.14 1.07
CA LYS A 123 9.62 1.10 1.40
C LYS A 123 8.65 1.50 0.29
N ASP A 124 9.04 1.34 -0.97
CA ASP A 124 8.15 1.62 -2.11
C ASP A 124 6.93 0.69 -2.13
N ILE A 125 7.13 -0.60 -1.86
CA ILE A 125 6.05 -1.59 -1.81
C ILE A 125 5.10 -1.27 -0.65
N GLU A 126 5.63 -1.01 0.54
CA GLU A 126 4.82 -0.63 1.71
C GLU A 126 4.01 0.65 1.43
N GLN A 127 4.63 1.65 0.81
CA GLN A 127 3.95 2.89 0.47
C GLN A 127 2.84 2.66 -0.59
N ALA A 128 3.08 1.81 -1.58
CA ALA A 128 2.08 1.45 -2.58
C ALA A 128 0.90 0.69 -1.94
N GLN A 129 1.18 -0.26 -1.04
CA GLN A 129 0.17 -0.98 -0.28
C GLN A 129 -0.65 -0.02 0.58
N LYS A 130 -0.01 0.87 1.35
CA LYS A 130 -0.70 1.86 2.19
C LYS A 130 -1.61 2.77 1.36
N LYS A 131 -1.11 3.30 0.23
CA LYS A 131 -1.92 4.10 -0.70
C LYS A 131 -3.16 3.33 -1.20
N SER A 132 -3.01 2.03 -1.49
CA SER A 132 -4.14 1.20 -1.92
C SER A 132 -5.18 1.01 -0.81
N LEU A 133 -4.73 0.74 0.42
CA LEU A 133 -5.59 0.59 1.60
C LEU A 133 -6.32 1.90 1.91
N ASP A 134 -5.64 3.04 1.84
CA ASP A 134 -6.23 4.34 2.12
C ASP A 134 -7.30 4.71 1.08
N ARG A 135 -7.07 4.39 -0.20
CA ARG A 135 -8.08 4.53 -1.26
C ARG A 135 -9.32 3.68 -0.99
N MET A 136 -9.15 2.44 -0.53
CA MET A 136 -10.29 1.59 -0.16
C MET A 136 -11.05 2.16 1.03
N LYS A 137 -10.35 2.53 2.11
CA LYS A 137 -10.96 3.17 3.30
C LYS A 137 -11.76 4.41 2.94
N GLN A 138 -11.24 5.24 2.04
CA GLN A 138 -11.94 6.44 1.58
C GLN A 138 -13.26 6.10 0.88
N ARG A 139 -13.27 5.11 -0.03
CA ARG A 139 -14.50 4.66 -0.71
C ARG A 139 -15.55 4.13 0.25
N TYR A 140 -15.16 3.41 1.29
CA TYR A 140 -16.08 2.96 2.34
C TYR A 140 -16.72 4.14 3.07
N LYS A 141 -15.91 5.12 3.52
CA LYS A 141 -16.40 6.34 4.17
C LYS A 141 -17.38 7.12 3.30
N GLU A 142 -17.07 7.28 2.01
CA GLU A 142 -17.95 7.95 1.04
C GLU A 142 -19.28 7.20 0.86
N THR A 143 -19.22 5.87 0.80
CA THR A 143 -20.41 5.01 0.69
C THR A 143 -21.28 5.11 1.94
N ASP A 144 -20.68 5.09 3.13
CA ASP A 144 -21.41 5.19 4.39
C ASP A 144 -22.02 6.59 4.58
N ALA A 145 -21.29 7.66 4.23
CA ALA A 145 -21.82 9.01 4.20
C ALA A 145 -23.02 9.15 3.25
N ARG A 146 -22.94 8.51 2.06
CA ARG A 146 -24.05 8.46 1.10
C ARG A 146 -25.26 7.69 1.64
N LYS A 147 -25.06 6.65 2.43
CA LYS A 147 -26.15 5.91 3.10
C LYS A 147 -26.77 6.76 4.21
N GLN A 148 -25.95 7.40 5.03
CA GLN A 148 -26.40 8.27 6.13
C GLN A 148 -27.15 9.52 5.65
N SER A 149 -26.78 10.08 4.49
CA SER A 149 -27.51 11.23 3.92
C SER A 149 -28.88 10.86 3.38
N ARG A 150 -29.09 9.60 3.00
CA ARG A 150 -30.39 9.06 2.56
C ARG A 150 -31.25 8.53 3.70
N GLN A 151 -30.68 8.36 4.89
CA GLN A 151 -31.40 7.86 6.05
C GLN A 151 -32.41 8.91 6.53
N VAL A 152 -33.67 8.47 6.69
CA VAL A 152 -34.74 9.32 7.24
C VAL A 152 -34.37 9.72 8.66
N ARG A 153 -34.16 11.02 8.88
CA ARG A 153 -33.91 11.58 10.22
C ARG A 153 -35.25 11.93 10.85
N LEU A 154 -35.50 11.43 12.05
CA LEU A 154 -36.63 11.89 12.86
C LEU A 154 -36.42 13.36 13.21
N CYS A 155 -37.30 14.22 12.72
CA CYS A 155 -37.27 15.65 13.04
C CYS A 155 -37.82 15.83 14.46
N THR A 156 -36.94 16.01 15.44
CA THR A 156 -37.33 16.28 16.85
C THR A 156 -37.79 17.72 17.04
N LYS A 157 -37.55 18.59 16.06
CA LYS A 157 -38.14 19.91 16.02
C LYS A 157 -39.62 19.74 15.70
N VAL A 158 -40.45 19.94 16.72
CA VAL A 158 -41.87 20.27 16.51
C VAL A 158 -41.86 21.40 15.46
N PRO A 159 -42.54 21.25 14.30
CA PRO A 159 -42.64 22.35 13.36
C PRO A 159 -43.11 23.58 14.16
N PRO A 160 -42.49 24.76 13.96
CA PRO A 160 -42.84 25.93 14.76
C PRO A 160 -44.35 26.05 14.78
N SER A 161 -44.96 26.11 15.97
CA SER A 161 -46.40 26.18 16.16
C SER A 161 -46.89 27.56 15.70
N SER A 162 -46.73 27.84 14.41
CA SER A 162 -47.32 28.98 13.77
C SER A 162 -48.79 28.63 13.56
N ASN A 163 -49.58 28.96 14.57
CA ASN A 163 -50.95 29.36 14.35
C ASN A 163 -50.95 30.51 13.35
N LYS A 164 -50.99 30.17 12.05
CA LYS A 164 -51.57 30.92 10.92
C LYS A 164 -51.28 30.17 9.63
N ARG A 165 -52.19 29.26 9.28
CA ARG A 165 -52.48 28.97 7.88
C ARG A 165 -53.05 30.26 7.26
N SER A 166 -52.19 31.20 6.86
CA SER A 166 -52.61 32.30 6.00
C SER A 166 -52.64 31.80 4.57
N PHE A 167 -53.81 31.33 4.15
CA PHE A 167 -54.11 31.07 2.75
C PHE A 167 -54.19 32.42 2.03
N GLY A 168 -53.04 32.95 1.59
CA GLY A 168 -52.97 34.20 0.85
C GLY A 168 -51.76 35.03 1.25
N GLY A 169 -50.70 34.97 0.45
CA GLY A 169 -49.73 36.06 0.40
C GLY A 169 -50.46 37.30 -0.10
N SER A 170 -50.36 38.40 0.65
CA SER A 170 -51.03 39.67 0.33
C SER A 170 -50.33 40.33 -0.86
N TYR A 171 -50.68 39.88 -2.06
CA TYR A 171 -50.49 40.64 -3.29
C TYR A 171 -51.87 41.14 -3.71
N ASN A 172 -52.03 42.46 -3.86
CA ASN A 172 -53.30 43.02 -4.32
C ASN A 172 -53.46 42.71 -5.83
N VAL A 173 -54.07 41.58 -6.14
CA VAL A 173 -54.46 41.14 -7.49
C VAL A 173 -55.99 41.00 -7.61
N SER A 174 -56.73 41.68 -6.74
CA SER A 174 -58.20 41.64 -6.71
C SER A 174 -58.84 42.16 -7.99
N TYR A 175 -58.15 43.04 -8.73
CA TYR A 175 -58.60 43.60 -10.01
C TYR A 175 -58.41 42.66 -11.22
N LEU A 176 -57.70 41.53 -11.08
CA LEU A 176 -57.54 40.55 -12.15
C LEU A 176 -58.74 39.59 -12.18
N LYS A 177 -59.40 39.46 -13.34
CA LYS A 177 -60.67 38.75 -13.46
C LYS A 177 -60.55 37.22 -13.47
N SER A 178 -59.37 36.65 -13.78
CA SER A 178 -59.17 35.20 -13.90
C SER A 178 -58.07 34.65 -12.98
N ASN A 179 -58.27 33.44 -12.45
CA ASN A 179 -57.33 32.78 -11.53
C ASN A 179 -55.95 32.50 -12.16
N ILE A 180 -55.91 32.28 -13.49
CA ILE A 180 -54.68 32.06 -14.25
C ILE A 180 -53.84 33.34 -14.28
N MET A 181 -54.45 34.49 -14.60
CA MET A 181 -53.74 35.78 -14.60
C MET A 181 -53.24 36.15 -13.20
N LYS A 182 -54.02 35.85 -12.15
CA LYS A 182 -53.58 36.09 -10.76
C LYS A 182 -52.30 35.30 -10.48
N LYS A 183 -52.29 34.00 -10.77
CA LYS A 183 -51.14 33.12 -10.54
C LYS A 183 -49.88 33.60 -11.29
N ALA A 184 -50.03 33.94 -12.58
CA ALA A 184 -48.90 34.43 -13.38
C ALA A 184 -48.30 35.73 -12.81
N LYS A 185 -49.14 36.67 -12.37
CA LYS A 185 -48.68 37.94 -11.80
C LYS A 185 -47.97 37.77 -10.45
N ILE A 186 -48.45 36.83 -9.64
CA ILE A 186 -47.82 36.45 -8.37
C ILE A 186 -46.44 35.83 -8.60
N GLU A 187 -46.33 34.92 -9.57
CA GLU A 187 -45.05 34.29 -9.91
C GLU A 187 -44.03 35.28 -10.47
N ALA A 188 -44.49 36.28 -11.23
CA ALA A 188 -43.63 37.36 -11.71
C ALA A 188 -43.10 38.24 -10.56
N LEU A 189 -43.96 38.61 -9.60
CA LEU A 189 -43.55 39.39 -8.41
C LEU A 189 -42.56 38.61 -7.53
N LYS A 190 -42.82 37.31 -7.30
CA LYS A 190 -41.91 36.43 -6.55
C LYS A 190 -40.56 36.19 -7.24
N ARG A 191 -40.47 36.41 -8.56
CA ARG A 191 -39.23 36.23 -9.33
C ARG A 191 -38.28 37.43 -9.15
N GLY A 192 -38.82 38.63 -8.90
CA GLY A 192 -38.03 39.84 -8.61
C GLY A 192 -37.25 39.75 -7.29
N GLU A 193 -37.77 39.05 -6.29
CA GLU A 193 -37.09 38.87 -4.99
C GLU A 193 -35.96 37.84 -5.02
N LYS A 194 -35.92 36.96 -6.03
CA LYS A 194 -34.94 35.86 -6.12
C LYS A 194 -33.69 36.19 -6.95
N HIS A 195 -33.61 37.39 -7.53
CA HIS A 195 -32.53 37.75 -8.45
C HIS A 195 -31.25 38.27 -7.76
N CYS A 196 -31.21 38.39 -6.43
CA CYS A 196 -30.01 38.84 -5.69
C CYS A 196 -29.26 37.72 -4.94
N SER A 197 -29.48 36.44 -5.25
CA SER A 197 -28.81 35.34 -4.53
C SER A 197 -28.49 34.14 -5.41
N HIS A 198 -27.88 34.35 -6.58
CA HIS A 198 -27.05 33.33 -7.23
C HIS A 198 -26.32 33.98 -8.42
N GLU A 199 -25.24 34.67 -8.12
CA GLU A 199 -24.18 34.92 -9.10
C GLU A 199 -22.99 34.06 -8.67
N GLU A 200 -23.06 32.76 -9.01
CA GLU A 200 -21.94 31.84 -8.85
C GLU A 200 -21.51 31.35 -10.23
N LYS A 201 -20.23 31.56 -10.49
CA LYS A 201 -19.57 31.63 -11.80
C LYS A 201 -19.67 30.32 -12.58
N CYS A 202 -20.02 30.44 -13.86
CA CYS A 202 -19.82 29.41 -14.85
C CYS A 202 -18.34 29.36 -15.24
N ASN A 203 -17.63 28.26 -14.97
CA ASN A 203 -16.29 28.01 -15.50
C ASN A 203 -16.36 26.78 -16.44
N PRO A 204 -16.10 26.93 -17.76
CA PRO A 204 -16.29 25.85 -18.71
C PRO A 204 -14.95 25.23 -19.14
N GLU A 205 -14.38 24.30 -18.36
CA GLU A 205 -13.37 23.36 -18.89
C GLU A 205 -13.46 22.00 -18.18
N ARG A 206 -14.23 21.06 -18.75
CA ARG A 206 -13.98 19.62 -18.57
C ARG A 206 -14.70 18.78 -19.62
N LEU A 207 -14.25 18.91 -20.86
CA LEU A 207 -14.36 17.85 -21.84
C LEU A 207 -12.97 17.54 -22.35
N GLN A 208 -12.33 16.54 -21.74
CA GLN A 208 -11.29 15.76 -22.40
C GLN A 208 -11.35 14.33 -21.87
N TYR A 209 -11.90 13.48 -22.73
CA TYR A 209 -11.37 12.17 -23.09
C TYR A 209 -10.67 11.38 -21.97
N PHE A 210 -11.42 10.53 -21.28
CA PHE A 210 -10.85 9.34 -20.64
C PHE A 210 -10.49 8.34 -21.75
N SER A 211 -9.29 8.48 -22.32
CA SER A 211 -8.63 7.42 -23.07
C SER A 211 -8.14 6.37 -22.07
N LEU A 212 -8.46 5.11 -22.32
CA LEU A 212 -8.17 3.95 -21.48
C LEU A 212 -6.68 3.54 -21.47
N ASP A 213 -5.75 4.43 -21.84
CA ASP A 213 -4.33 4.12 -22.06
C ASP A 213 -3.34 4.75 -21.06
N GLU A 214 -3.82 5.49 -20.05
CA GLU A 214 -2.93 6.22 -19.12
C GLU A 214 -2.67 5.50 -17.78
N ALA A 215 -3.46 4.48 -17.45
CA ALA A 215 -3.28 3.72 -16.21
C ALA A 215 -2.05 2.80 -16.25
N THR A 216 -1.63 2.36 -17.43
CA THR A 216 -0.41 1.55 -17.64
C THR A 216 0.85 2.41 -17.65
N ARG A 217 0.77 3.68 -18.10
CA ARG A 217 1.92 4.61 -18.04
C ARG A 217 2.20 5.11 -16.62
N ALA A 218 1.18 5.36 -15.80
CA ALA A 218 1.39 5.87 -14.43
C ALA A 218 2.10 4.88 -13.48
N ILE A 219 2.08 3.57 -13.79
CA ILE A 219 2.84 2.56 -13.03
C ILE A 219 4.30 2.53 -13.50
N GLN A 220 4.55 2.79 -14.79
CA GLN A 220 5.89 2.84 -15.37
C GLN A 220 6.66 4.11 -14.98
N TRP A 221 5.99 5.27 -14.95
CA TRP A 221 6.60 6.55 -14.57
C TRP A 221 6.99 6.65 -13.08
N ARG A 222 6.32 5.91 -12.19
CA ARG A 222 6.68 5.89 -10.76
C ARG A 222 7.82 4.93 -10.42
N LEU A 223 8.16 4.03 -11.34
CA LEU A 223 9.39 3.25 -11.33
C LEU A 223 10.59 4.04 -11.91
N CYS A 224 10.36 5.13 -12.64
CA CYS A 224 11.40 5.95 -13.27
C CYS A 224 11.93 7.13 -12.42
N PHE A 225 11.30 7.48 -11.28
CA PHE A 225 11.63 8.72 -10.55
C PHE A 225 12.19 8.52 -9.12
N VAL A 226 12.43 7.29 -8.67
CA VAL A 226 13.03 7.03 -7.34
C VAL A 226 14.35 6.24 -7.40
N PHE A 227 14.88 6.01 -8.60
CA PHE A 227 16.31 5.70 -8.79
C PHE A 227 16.76 6.36 -10.06
#